data_AF-A0A0N8S5P9-F1
#
_entry.id   AF-A0A0N8S5P9-F1
#
_cell.length_a   1.000
_cell.length_b   1.000
_cell.length_c   1.000
_cell.angle_alpha   90.00
_cell.angle_beta   90.00
_cell.angle_gamma   90.00
#
_symmetry.space_group_name_H-M   'P 1'
#
loop_
_entity.id
_entity.type
_entity.pdbx_description
1 polymer ?
#
loop_
_entity_poly.entity_id
_entity_poly.type
_entity_poly.pdbx_seq_one_letter_code
_entity_poly.pdbx_strand_id
1 'polypeptide(L)'
;MTTTGNVNVCDSNMLKALKKRAVVCNIGHFDNEIDTAFMRKNWAWEEVKPQVHKIHRTGPGSFDAQNDDYLILLAEGRLVNLGNATGHPSRIMDGSFANQVLAQIFLFEQKYADLAPAKKAERLTVEVLPKKLDEEVALEMVRGFGGVVTKLTKTQADYIGVTVEGPFKPHAYRY
;
A
#
# COMPACT_ATOMS: atom_id res chain seq x y z
N MET A 1 13.31 -6.18 4.32
CA MET A 1 12.11 -5.57 3.73
C MET A 1 11.59 -4.53 4.70
N THR A 2 11.32 -3.31 4.24
CA THR A 2 10.70 -2.22 5.02
C THR A 2 9.25 -2.00 4.59
N THR A 3 8.36 -1.68 5.53
CA THR A 3 6.89 -1.66 5.34
C THR A 3 6.19 -0.60 6.21
N THR A 4 6.88 0.47 6.60
CA THR A 4 6.49 1.30 7.76
C THR A 4 5.79 2.60 7.37
N GLY A 5 6.03 3.11 6.16
CA GLY A 5 5.66 4.47 5.79
C GLY A 5 6.44 5.55 6.56
N ASN A 6 7.58 5.21 7.15
CA ASN A 6 8.40 6.10 7.99
C ASN A 6 9.83 6.22 7.45
N VAL A 7 10.58 7.21 7.94
CA VAL A 7 11.91 7.56 7.43
C VAL A 7 13.04 6.78 8.12
N ASN A 8 14.05 6.37 7.34
CA ASN A 8 15.30 5.76 7.80
C ASN A 8 15.14 4.58 8.76
N VAL A 9 14.12 3.74 8.55
CA VAL A 9 13.90 2.53 9.35
C VAL A 9 14.87 1.39 9.00
N CYS A 10 15.54 1.49 7.85
CA CYS A 10 16.74 0.71 7.49
C CYS A 10 17.90 1.69 7.25
N ASP A 11 18.57 2.07 8.33
CA ASP A 11 19.56 3.14 8.34
C ASP A 11 20.96 2.69 7.84
N SER A 12 21.88 3.65 7.73
CA SER A 12 23.26 3.40 7.30
C SER A 12 24.04 2.42 8.19
N ASN A 13 23.78 2.36 9.50
CA ASN A 13 24.47 1.45 10.41
C ASN A 13 23.98 0.02 10.22
N MET A 14 22.66 -0.15 10.06
CA MET A 14 22.05 -1.42 9.69
C MET A 14 22.61 -1.91 8.35
N LEU A 15 22.66 -1.05 7.33
CA LEU A 15 23.19 -1.39 6.00
C LEU A 15 24.64 -1.89 6.08
N LYS A 16 25.50 -1.28 6.91
CA LYS A 16 26.87 -1.75 7.15
C LYS A 16 26.92 -3.11 7.85
N ALA A 17 26.03 -3.34 8.81
CA ALA A 17 26.01 -4.54 9.63
C ALA A 17 25.33 -5.76 8.96
N LEU A 18 24.56 -5.53 7.89
CA LEU A 18 23.87 -6.61 7.18
C LEU A 18 24.84 -7.70 6.72
N LYS A 19 24.37 -8.95 6.74
CA LYS A 19 25.10 -10.10 6.22
C LYS A 19 25.49 -9.84 4.75
N LYS A 20 26.71 -10.26 4.37
CA LYS A 20 27.16 -10.21 2.97
C LYS A 20 26.11 -10.87 2.06
N ARG A 21 25.83 -10.22 0.92
CA ARG A 21 24.88 -10.64 -0.12
C ARG A 21 23.41 -10.63 0.31
N ALA A 22 23.07 -9.95 1.40
CA ALA A 22 21.68 -9.77 1.80
C ALA A 22 20.90 -8.96 0.76
N VAL A 23 19.62 -9.33 0.57
CA VAL A 23 18.67 -8.58 -0.25
C VAL A 23 18.01 -7.50 0.60
N VAL A 24 17.97 -6.28 0.07
CA VAL A 24 17.36 -5.09 0.66
C VAL A 24 16.29 -4.57 -0.29
N CYS A 25 15.09 -4.37 0.23
CA CYS A 25 13.93 -3.90 -0.52
C CYS A 25 12.93 -3.21 0.40
N ASN A 26 12.05 -2.43 -0.20
CA ASN A 26 10.99 -1.66 0.43
C ASN A 26 9.67 -1.89 -0.30
N ILE A 27 8.56 -1.98 0.43
CA ILE A 27 7.21 -2.01 -0.17
C ILE A 27 6.35 -0.83 0.26
N GLY A 28 6.82 -0.02 1.21
CA GLY A 28 6.16 1.23 1.59
C GLY A 28 6.28 2.27 0.50
N HIS A 29 5.43 3.30 0.58
CA HIS A 29 5.16 4.20 -0.54
C HIS A 29 6.37 5.04 -0.99
N PHE A 30 7.29 5.36 -0.09
CA PHE A 30 8.46 6.18 -0.38
C PHE A 30 9.76 5.39 -0.16
N ASP A 31 10.81 5.74 -0.92
CA ASP A 31 12.11 5.06 -0.84
C ASP A 31 12.94 5.39 0.40
N ASN A 32 12.60 6.49 1.09
CA ASN A 32 13.29 6.99 2.28
C ASN A 32 13.11 6.13 3.53
N GLU A 33 12.41 4.99 3.46
CA GLU A 33 12.47 3.95 4.48
C GLU A 33 13.89 3.37 4.60
N ILE A 34 14.63 3.35 3.48
CA ILE A 34 16.02 2.88 3.39
C ILE A 34 16.91 4.08 3.09
N ASP A 35 18.05 4.19 3.78
CA ASP A 35 19.03 5.24 3.50
C ASP A 35 19.83 4.95 2.21
N THR A 36 19.16 5.05 1.06
CA THR A 36 19.76 4.86 -0.26
C THR A 36 20.74 5.98 -0.61
N ALA A 37 20.54 7.18 -0.05
CA ALA A 37 21.46 8.31 -0.18
C ALA A 37 22.84 7.98 0.42
N PHE A 38 22.88 7.36 1.60
CA PHE A 38 24.12 6.83 2.16
C PHE A 38 24.79 5.83 1.22
N MET A 39 24.02 4.89 0.64
CA MET A 39 24.57 3.92 -0.31
C MET A 39 25.15 4.60 -1.55
N ARG A 40 24.44 5.57 -2.16
CA ARG A 40 24.94 6.31 -3.34
C ARG A 40 26.20 7.10 -3.05
N LYS A 41 26.32 7.66 -1.85
CA LYS A 41 27.48 8.46 -1.45
C LYS A 41 28.72 7.61 -1.16
N ASN A 42 28.55 6.41 -0.60
CA ASN A 42 29.66 5.66 -0.01
C ASN A 42 30.02 4.36 -0.75
N TRP A 43 29.14 3.84 -1.61
CA TRP A 43 29.27 2.51 -2.20
C TRP A 43 29.08 2.53 -3.71
N ALA A 44 29.75 1.62 -4.41
CA ALA A 44 29.61 1.48 -5.85
C ALA A 44 28.37 0.64 -6.21
N TRP A 45 27.65 1.07 -7.26
CA TRP A 45 26.44 0.41 -7.75
C TRP A 45 26.75 -0.33 -9.05
N GLU A 46 26.57 -1.65 -9.05
CA GLU A 46 26.65 -2.50 -10.23
C GLU A 46 25.23 -2.91 -10.61
N GLU A 47 24.74 -2.45 -11.76
CA GLU A 47 23.46 -2.91 -12.30
C GLU A 47 23.60 -4.35 -12.82
N VAL A 48 22.82 -5.26 -12.26
CA VAL A 48 22.72 -6.64 -12.76
C VAL A 48 21.78 -6.69 -13.96
N LYS A 49 20.65 -6.00 -13.81
CA LYS A 49 19.60 -5.77 -14.80
C LYS A 49 18.70 -4.62 -14.30
N PRO A 50 17.75 -4.12 -15.09
CA PRO A 50 16.83 -3.09 -14.63
C PRO A 50 16.20 -3.42 -13.27
N GLN A 51 16.24 -2.45 -12.35
CA GLN A 51 15.70 -2.53 -11.00
C GLN A 51 16.38 -3.56 -10.08
N VAL A 52 17.58 -4.05 -10.42
CA VAL A 52 18.39 -4.93 -9.56
C VAL A 52 19.84 -4.47 -9.56
N HIS A 53 20.32 -4.04 -8.40
CA HIS A 53 21.69 -3.55 -8.23
C HIS A 53 22.43 -4.34 -7.16
N LYS A 54 23.69 -4.69 -7.43
CA LYS A 54 24.65 -5.04 -6.39
C LYS A 54 25.27 -3.76 -5.87
N ILE A 55 25.27 -3.61 -4.54
CA ILE A 55 25.81 -2.44 -3.85
C ILE A 55 27.10 -2.86 -3.14
N HIS A 56 28.24 -2.52 -3.72
CA HIS A 56 29.55 -2.95 -3.25
C HIS A 56 30.00 -2.12 -2.05
N ARG A 57 30.16 -2.78 -0.89
CA ARG A 57 30.46 -2.09 0.38
C ARG A 57 31.92 -1.72 0.57
N THR A 58 32.78 -2.10 -0.38
CA THR A 58 34.23 -1.90 -0.37
C THR A 58 34.66 -0.44 -0.58
N GLY A 59 33.76 0.42 -1.07
CA GLY A 59 34.00 1.85 -1.24
C GLY A 59 33.25 2.44 -2.45
N PRO A 60 33.34 3.77 -2.66
CA PRO A 60 32.78 4.43 -3.82
C PRO A 60 33.70 4.29 -5.04
N GLY A 61 33.14 4.33 -6.25
CA GLY A 61 33.90 4.32 -7.50
C GLY A 61 33.92 2.95 -8.19
N SER A 62 35.12 2.44 -8.51
CA SER A 62 35.26 1.13 -9.15
C SER A 62 35.01 -0.01 -8.17
N PHE A 63 34.59 -1.15 -8.70
CA PHE A 63 34.35 -2.36 -7.94
C PHE A 63 35.04 -3.56 -8.61
N ASP A 64 35.42 -4.56 -7.80
CA ASP A 64 35.81 -5.87 -8.31
C ASP A 64 34.54 -6.68 -8.59
N ALA A 65 34.41 -7.20 -9.82
CA ALA A 65 33.31 -8.05 -10.23
C ALA A 65 33.20 -9.34 -9.38
N GLN A 66 34.33 -9.82 -8.84
CA GLN A 66 34.42 -10.99 -7.96
C GLN A 66 34.28 -10.67 -6.47
N ASN A 67 34.03 -9.40 -6.12
CA ASN A 67 33.83 -8.99 -4.72
C ASN A 67 32.70 -9.79 -4.06
N ASP A 68 32.95 -10.27 -2.84
CA ASP A 68 31.99 -11.03 -2.05
C ASP A 68 31.16 -10.17 -1.08
N ASP A 69 31.59 -8.92 -0.85
CA ASP A 69 31.00 -7.98 0.09
C ASP A 69 30.10 -6.94 -0.59
N TYR A 70 28.89 -7.37 -0.93
CA TYR A 70 27.86 -6.51 -1.52
C TYR A 70 26.48 -6.77 -0.89
N LEU A 71 25.56 -5.82 -1.07
CA LEU A 71 24.12 -6.02 -0.86
C LEU A 71 23.41 -6.10 -2.21
N ILE A 72 22.21 -6.68 -2.25
CA ILE A 72 21.35 -6.65 -3.44
C ILE A 72 20.20 -5.69 -3.16
N LEU A 73 20.13 -4.58 -3.88
CA LEU A 73 19.06 -3.60 -3.78
C LEU A 73 18.06 -3.77 -4.92
N LEU A 74 16.79 -3.91 -4.56
CA LEU A 74 15.68 -4.02 -5.50
C LEU A 74 14.97 -2.67 -5.68
N ALA A 75 14.57 -2.36 -6.91
CA ALA A 75 13.85 -1.14 -7.32
C ALA A 75 14.48 0.17 -6.82
N GLU A 76 15.79 0.18 -6.56
CA GLU A 76 16.52 1.32 -5.98
C GLU A 76 15.90 1.82 -4.67
N GLY A 77 15.22 0.96 -3.91
CA GLY A 77 14.51 1.30 -2.68
C GLY A 77 13.06 1.75 -2.86
N ARG A 78 12.53 1.85 -4.10
CA ARG A 78 11.10 2.09 -4.35
C ARG A 78 10.26 0.82 -4.12
N LEU A 79 8.92 0.95 -4.22
CA LEU A 79 7.96 -0.14 -4.00
C LEU A 79 8.31 -1.37 -4.84
N VAL A 80 8.82 -2.41 -4.18
CA VAL A 80 9.42 -3.58 -4.83
C VAL A 80 8.43 -4.41 -5.63
N ASN A 81 7.17 -4.49 -5.20
CA ASN A 81 6.13 -5.26 -5.88
C ASN A 81 5.75 -4.68 -7.24
N LEU A 82 5.76 -3.34 -7.38
CA LEU A 82 5.52 -2.66 -8.66
C LEU A 82 6.82 -2.51 -9.48
N GLY A 83 7.96 -2.30 -8.81
CA GLY A 83 9.24 -2.08 -9.48
C GLY A 83 9.86 -3.36 -10.07
N ASN A 84 9.70 -4.51 -9.41
CA ASN A 84 10.30 -5.77 -9.82
C ASN A 84 9.29 -6.84 -10.27
N ALA A 85 7.99 -6.55 -10.18
CA ALA A 85 6.91 -7.43 -10.60
C ALA A 85 5.71 -6.58 -11.09
N THR A 86 4.49 -7.09 -10.94
CA THR A 86 3.27 -6.46 -11.50
C THR A 86 2.32 -5.91 -10.42
N GLY A 87 2.80 -5.68 -9.20
CA GLY A 87 1.98 -5.19 -8.10
C GLY A 87 0.94 -6.20 -7.61
N HIS A 88 -0.19 -5.70 -7.12
CA HIS A 88 -1.29 -6.55 -6.67
C HIS A 88 -2.08 -7.13 -7.86
N PRO A 89 -2.56 -8.38 -7.78
CA PRO A 89 -3.39 -8.97 -8.83
C PRO A 89 -4.74 -8.26 -8.97
N SER A 90 -5.33 -8.33 -10.16
CA SER A 90 -6.57 -7.61 -10.51
C SER A 90 -7.72 -7.86 -9.54
N ARG A 91 -7.90 -9.09 -9.05
CA ARG A 91 -8.99 -9.41 -8.10
C ARG A 91 -8.83 -8.74 -6.74
N ILE A 92 -7.61 -8.41 -6.32
CA ILE A 92 -7.36 -7.60 -5.12
C ILE A 92 -7.62 -6.13 -5.44
N MET A 93 -7.12 -5.64 -6.57
CA MET A 93 -7.29 -4.25 -6.99
C MET A 93 -8.75 -3.87 -7.29
N ASP A 94 -9.59 -4.85 -7.63
CA ASP A 94 -11.03 -4.68 -7.85
C ASP A 94 -11.73 -3.97 -6.68
N GLY A 95 -11.51 -4.41 -5.43
CA GLY A 95 -12.10 -3.76 -4.26
C GLY A 95 -11.60 -2.33 -4.05
N SER A 96 -10.30 -2.08 -4.27
CA SER A 96 -9.74 -0.72 -4.16
C SER A 96 -10.28 0.20 -5.24
N PHE A 97 -10.37 -0.26 -6.48
CA PHE A 97 -10.84 0.56 -7.60
C PHE A 97 -12.36 0.76 -7.61
N ALA A 98 -13.14 -0.21 -7.14
CA ALA A 98 -14.58 -0.01 -6.90
C ALA A 98 -14.81 1.13 -5.90
N ASN A 99 -14.09 1.14 -4.78
CA ASN A 99 -14.16 2.23 -3.80
C ASN A 99 -13.72 3.57 -4.39
N GLN A 100 -12.66 3.62 -5.20
CA GLN A 100 -12.24 4.86 -5.87
C GLN A 100 -13.33 5.41 -6.80
N VAL A 101 -13.99 4.56 -7.59
CA VAL A 101 -15.10 4.98 -8.46
C VAL A 101 -16.28 5.50 -7.66
N LEU A 102 -16.67 4.82 -6.58
CA LEU A 102 -17.76 5.27 -5.70
C LEU A 102 -17.44 6.61 -5.03
N ALA A 103 -16.20 6.81 -4.58
CA ALA A 103 -15.74 8.08 -4.04
C ALA A 103 -15.77 9.20 -5.09
N GLN A 104 -15.37 8.91 -6.33
CA GLN A 104 -15.45 9.88 -7.44
C GLN A 104 -16.91 10.27 -7.72
N ILE A 105 -17.84 9.31 -7.80
CA ILE A 105 -19.28 9.58 -7.98
C ILE A 105 -19.78 10.48 -6.84
N PHE A 106 -19.53 10.10 -5.59
CA PHE A 106 -19.99 10.84 -4.42
C PHE A 106 -19.47 12.29 -4.40
N LEU A 107 -18.17 12.50 -4.59
CA LEU A 107 -17.57 13.83 -4.58
C LEU A 107 -18.02 14.68 -5.77
N PHE A 108 -18.12 14.07 -6.96
CA PHE A 108 -18.52 14.78 -8.17
C PHE A 108 -19.98 15.21 -8.11
N GLU A 109 -20.89 14.36 -7.63
CA GLU A 109 -22.31 14.68 -7.46
C GLU A 109 -22.54 15.81 -6.46
N GLN A 110 -21.68 15.93 -5.44
CA GLN A 110 -21.75 17.03 -4.48
C GLN A 110 -21.43 18.41 -5.06
N LYS A 111 -20.77 18.48 -6.22
CA LYS A 111 -20.45 19.74 -6.94
C LYS A 111 -19.82 20.79 -6.02
N TYR A 112 -18.86 20.37 -5.19
CA TYR A 112 -18.28 21.22 -4.14
C TYR A 112 -17.82 22.59 -4.65
N ALA A 113 -17.22 22.64 -5.85
CA ALA A 113 -16.73 23.88 -6.46
C ALA A 113 -17.84 24.90 -6.76
N ASP A 114 -19.08 24.46 -6.98
CA ASP A 114 -20.24 25.30 -7.31
C ASP A 114 -20.99 25.78 -6.06
N LEU A 115 -20.64 25.28 -4.87
CA LEU A 115 -21.29 25.63 -3.62
C LEU A 115 -20.94 27.06 -3.17
N ALA A 116 -21.89 27.72 -2.50
CA ALA A 116 -21.66 28.98 -1.81
C ALA A 116 -20.59 28.83 -0.71
N PRO A 117 -19.83 29.89 -0.36
CA PRO A 117 -18.74 29.81 0.61
C PRO A 117 -19.11 29.20 1.97
N ALA A 118 -20.29 29.50 2.50
CA ALA A 118 -20.77 28.92 3.76
C ALA A 118 -20.94 27.39 3.67
N LYS A 119 -21.47 26.88 2.55
CA LYS A 119 -21.61 25.44 2.30
C LYS A 119 -20.30 24.75 1.99
N LYS A 120 -19.35 25.45 1.37
CA LYS A 120 -17.98 24.95 1.22
C LYS A 120 -17.31 24.74 2.58
N ALA A 121 -17.43 25.71 3.49
CA ALA A 121 -16.87 25.60 4.83
C ALA A 121 -17.44 24.39 5.62
N GLU A 122 -18.74 24.10 5.48
CA GLU A 122 -19.37 22.92 6.09
C GLU A 122 -18.86 21.58 5.51
N ARG A 123 -18.43 21.55 4.24
CA ARG A 123 -18.10 20.33 3.49
C ARG A 123 -16.61 20.14 3.19
N LEU A 124 -15.75 21.03 3.67
CA LEU A 124 -14.31 20.89 3.54
C LEU A 124 -13.79 19.92 4.59
N THR A 125 -13.98 18.63 4.32
CA THR A 125 -13.70 17.54 5.25
C THR A 125 -12.93 16.42 4.56
N VAL A 126 -12.27 15.56 5.36
CA VAL A 126 -11.72 14.29 4.90
C VAL A 126 -12.58 13.19 5.50
N GLU A 127 -13.36 12.52 4.64
CA GLU A 127 -14.34 11.52 5.04
C GLU A 127 -14.04 10.17 4.42
N VAL A 128 -14.61 9.11 5.01
CA VAL A 128 -14.60 7.76 4.46
C VAL A 128 -15.94 7.44 3.83
N LEU A 129 -15.98 6.51 2.88
CA LEU A 129 -17.24 6.04 2.31
C LEU A 129 -18.13 5.41 3.40
N PRO A 130 -19.47 5.54 3.28
CA PRO A 130 -20.40 4.86 4.17
C PRO A 130 -20.15 3.35 4.20
N LYS A 131 -20.21 2.74 5.39
CA LYS A 131 -20.02 1.28 5.59
C LYS A 131 -20.91 0.42 4.68
N LYS A 132 -22.09 0.91 4.33
CA LYS A 132 -23.00 0.21 3.42
C LYS A 132 -22.39 -0.03 2.03
N LEU A 133 -21.68 0.97 1.49
CA LEU A 133 -21.00 0.83 0.20
C LEU A 133 -19.79 -0.12 0.30
N ASP A 134 -19.06 -0.07 1.42
CA ASP A 134 -17.95 -1.00 1.69
C ASP A 134 -18.44 -2.47 1.73
N GLU A 135 -19.58 -2.72 2.38
CA GLU A 135 -20.21 -4.05 2.40
C GLU A 135 -20.71 -4.51 1.02
N GLU A 136 -21.22 -3.60 0.19
CA GLU A 136 -21.65 -3.90 -1.18
C GLU A 136 -20.47 -4.29 -2.08
N VAL A 137 -19.35 -3.54 -1.99
CA VAL A 137 -18.10 -3.91 -2.67
C VAL A 137 -17.63 -5.29 -2.20
N ALA A 138 -17.62 -5.53 -0.89
CA ALA A 138 -17.20 -6.81 -0.32
C ALA A 138 -18.09 -7.99 -0.77
N LEU A 139 -19.40 -7.79 -0.88
CA LEU A 139 -20.34 -8.81 -1.35
C LEU A 139 -20.04 -9.26 -2.79
N GLU A 140 -19.78 -8.31 -3.69
CA GLU A 140 -19.42 -8.63 -5.08
C GLU A 140 -18.04 -9.31 -5.17
N MET A 141 -17.10 -8.97 -4.28
CA MET A 141 -15.84 -9.69 -4.16
C MET A 141 -16.04 -11.15 -3.73
N VAL A 142 -16.87 -11.40 -2.70
CA VAL A 142 -17.19 -12.77 -2.23
C VAL A 142 -17.84 -13.60 -3.34
N ARG A 143 -18.80 -13.03 -4.07
CA ARG A 143 -19.44 -13.68 -5.23
C ARG A 143 -18.44 -14.03 -6.32
N GLY A 144 -17.44 -13.17 -6.55
CA GLY A 144 -16.35 -13.41 -7.49
C GLY A 144 -15.54 -14.69 -7.21
N PHE A 145 -15.51 -15.16 -5.96
CA PHE A 145 -14.89 -16.43 -5.56
C PHE A 145 -15.87 -17.61 -5.48
N GLY A 146 -17.14 -17.41 -5.86
CA GLY A 146 -18.21 -18.40 -5.69
C GLY A 146 -18.69 -18.56 -4.25
N GLY A 147 -18.32 -17.64 -3.34
CA GLY A 147 -18.79 -17.63 -1.97
C GLY A 147 -20.27 -17.24 -1.87
N VAL A 148 -20.98 -17.84 -0.91
CA VAL A 148 -22.41 -17.58 -0.67
C VAL A 148 -22.59 -17.00 0.72
N VAL A 149 -22.96 -15.71 0.78
CA VAL A 149 -23.29 -15.04 2.04
C VAL A 149 -24.71 -15.44 2.47
N THR A 150 -24.87 -15.88 3.71
CA THR A 150 -26.19 -16.24 4.26
C THR A 150 -27.00 -14.97 4.52
N LYS A 151 -28.30 -15.01 4.19
CA LYS A 151 -29.25 -13.95 4.53
C LYS A 151 -29.81 -14.20 5.93
N LEU A 152 -29.72 -13.19 6.80
CA LEU A 152 -30.37 -13.25 8.12
C LEU A 152 -31.89 -13.34 7.95
N THR A 153 -32.52 -14.16 8.78
CA THR A 153 -33.96 -14.03 9.03
C THR A 153 -34.25 -12.74 9.79
N LYS A 154 -35.48 -12.25 9.71
CA LYS A 154 -35.91 -11.06 10.46
C LYS A 154 -35.67 -11.22 11.97
N THR A 155 -35.99 -12.38 12.52
CA THR A 155 -35.76 -12.72 13.93
C THR A 155 -34.29 -12.62 14.34
N GLN A 156 -33.36 -13.12 13.51
CA GLN A 156 -31.92 -13.04 13.80
C GLN A 156 -31.41 -11.59 13.71
N ALA A 157 -31.85 -10.83 12.72
CA ALA A 157 -31.46 -9.44 12.53
C ALA A 157 -31.90 -8.58 13.72
N ASP A 158 -33.16 -8.74 14.15
CA ASP A 158 -33.71 -8.03 15.31
C ASP A 158 -32.99 -8.43 16.61
N TYR A 159 -32.62 -9.70 16.77
CA TYR A 159 -31.90 -10.20 17.94
C TYR A 159 -30.53 -9.53 18.15
N ILE A 160 -29.79 -9.27 17.08
CA ILE A 160 -28.46 -8.62 17.16
C ILE A 160 -28.51 -7.11 16.85
N GLY A 161 -29.69 -6.55 16.64
CA GLY A 161 -29.88 -5.11 16.43
C GLY A 161 -29.33 -4.58 15.10
N VAL A 162 -29.47 -5.35 14.02
CA VAL A 162 -29.10 -4.92 12.66
C VAL A 162 -30.28 -5.05 11.69
N THR A 163 -30.20 -4.42 10.52
CA THR A 163 -31.11 -4.69 9.41
C THR A 163 -30.69 -5.97 8.68
N VAL A 164 -31.63 -6.60 7.97
CA VAL A 164 -31.33 -7.81 7.17
C VAL A 164 -30.31 -7.51 6.07
N GLU A 165 -30.30 -6.26 5.58
CA GLU A 165 -29.44 -5.77 4.51
C GLU A 165 -28.16 -5.09 5.00
N GLY A 166 -27.95 -4.95 6.32
CA GLY A 166 -26.84 -4.21 6.91
C GLY A 166 -27.01 -2.67 6.92
N PRO A 167 -26.07 -1.90 7.50
CA PRO A 167 -24.74 -2.35 7.92
C PRO A 167 -24.71 -3.35 9.08
N PHE A 168 -23.85 -4.36 8.99
CA PHE A 168 -23.79 -5.48 9.93
C PHE A 168 -22.89 -5.23 11.14
N LYS A 169 -22.16 -4.12 11.16
CA LYS A 169 -21.22 -3.75 12.22
C LYS A 169 -21.28 -2.26 12.53
N PRO A 170 -21.08 -1.86 13.80
CA PRO A 170 -20.97 -0.46 14.16
C PRO A 170 -19.71 0.17 13.56
N HIS A 171 -19.66 1.50 13.48
CA HIS A 171 -18.49 2.22 12.95
C HIS A 171 -17.20 1.95 13.73
N ALA A 172 -17.28 1.70 15.04
CA ALA A 172 -16.12 1.42 15.89
C ALA A 172 -15.50 0.03 15.67
N TYR A 173 -16.15 -0.84 14.89
CA TYR A 173 -15.63 -2.18 14.60
C TYR A 173 -14.41 -2.10 13.68
N ARG A 174 -13.37 -2.91 13.96
CA ARG A 174 -12.06 -2.78 13.30
C ARG A 174 -11.93 -3.51 11.95
N TYR A 175 -12.92 -4.31 11.57
CA TYR A 175 -13.17 -4.85 10.21
C TYR A 175 -14.64 -5.24 10.08
#